data_AF-M5Q1V8-F1
#
_entry.id   AF-M5Q1V8-F1
#
_cell.length_a   1.000
_cell.length_b   1.000
_cell.length_c   1.000
_cell.angle_alpha   90.00
_cell.angle_beta   90.00
_cell.angle_gamma   90.00
#
_symmetry.space_group_name_H-M   'P 1'
#
loop_
_entity.id
_entity.type
_entity.pdbx_description
1 polymer ?
#
loop_
_entity_poly.entity_id
_entity_poly.type
_entity_poly.pdbx_seq_one_letter_code
_entity_poly.pdbx_strand_id
1 'polypeptide(L)'
;MIPRNVLRKHIEALEQGRLMAIPELVEDLKRHQSLDFFDWAAWHKEAFRLLAEQKLIGEADRGTTIRLMTFLVRSDQYRPGTLSRAVRKGSFLAVLRRLEHFLS
;
A
#
# COMPACT_ATOMS: atom_id res chain seq x y z
N MET A 1 -4.99 -5.04 -12.59
CA MET A 1 -5.13 -4.17 -11.40
C MET A 1 -6.23 -4.73 -10.51
N ILE A 2 -6.06 -4.69 -9.19
CA ILE A 2 -6.99 -5.24 -8.19
C ILE A 2 -8.38 -4.61 -8.34
N PRO A 3 -9.47 -5.40 -8.35
CA PRO A 3 -10.83 -4.86 -8.39
C PRO A 3 -11.14 -3.99 -7.16
N ARG A 4 -11.92 -2.92 -7.37
CA ARG A 4 -12.25 -1.95 -6.31
C ARG A 4 -12.94 -2.60 -5.11
N ASN A 5 -13.92 -3.47 -5.35
CA ASN A 5 -14.65 -4.18 -4.30
C ASN A 5 -13.74 -5.09 -3.47
N VAL A 6 -12.76 -5.74 -4.10
CA VAL A 6 -11.76 -6.57 -3.41
C VAL A 6 -10.85 -5.69 -2.55
N LEU A 7 -10.35 -4.58 -3.09
CA LEU A 7 -9.52 -3.64 -2.32
C LEU A 7 -10.29 -3.05 -1.13
N ARG A 8 -11.56 -2.66 -1.32
CA ARG A 8 -12.42 -2.10 -0.27
C ARG A 8 -12.64 -3.09 0.89
N LYS A 9 -12.90 -4.37 0.60
CA LYS A 9 -12.99 -5.44 1.62
C LYS A 9 -11.75 -5.45 2.52
N HIS A 10 -10.56 -5.33 1.93
CA HIS A 10 -9.30 -5.31 2.68
C HIS A 10 -9.12 -4.03 3.50
N ILE A 11 -9.48 -2.87 2.95
CA ILE A 11 -9.46 -1.59 3.67
C ILE A 11 -10.34 -1.68 4.93
N GLU A 12 -11.59 -2.12 4.79
CA GLU A 12 -12.55 -2.26 5.89
C GLU A 12 -12.04 -3.23 6.98
N ALA A 13 -11.46 -4.37 6.58
CA ALA A 13 -10.89 -5.33 7.52
C ALA A 13 -9.73 -4.72 8.33
N LEU A 14 -8.84 -3.96 7.67
CA LEU A 14 -7.70 -3.33 8.32
C LEU A 14 -8.12 -2.16 9.23
N GLU A 15 -9.15 -1.40 8.86
CA GLU A 15 -9.76 -0.36 9.70
C GLU A 15 -10.36 -0.94 10.99
N GLN A 16 -10.90 -2.16 10.92
CA GLN A 16 -11.37 -2.91 12.08
C GLN A 16 -10.24 -3.57 12.90
N GLY A 17 -8.97 -3.29 12.56
CA GLY A 17 -7.81 -3.82 13.27
C GLY A 17 -7.45 -5.27 12.91
N ARG A 18 -8.05 -5.87 11.88
CA ARG A 18 -7.78 -7.26 11.48
C ARG A 18 -6.48 -7.37 10.68
N LEU A 19 -5.34 -7.29 11.37
CA LEU A 19 -4.02 -7.38 10.73
C LEU A 19 -3.76 -8.72 10.02
N MET A 20 -4.52 -9.77 10.36
CA MET A 20 -4.47 -11.07 9.68
C MET A 20 -4.99 -11.01 8.22
N ALA A 21 -5.61 -9.91 7.81
CA ALA A 21 -6.02 -9.69 6.41
C ALA A 21 -4.84 -9.26 5.51
N ILE A 22 -3.69 -8.85 6.08
CA ILE A 22 -2.54 -8.36 5.31
C ILE A 22 -2.03 -9.41 4.30
N PRO A 23 -1.83 -10.69 4.67
CA PRO A 23 -1.39 -11.69 3.70
C PRO A 23 -2.38 -11.90 2.55
N GLU A 24 -3.69 -11.93 2.82
CA GLU A 24 -4.73 -12.06 1.80
C GLU A 24 -4.69 -10.87 0.82
N LEU A 25 -4.57 -9.64 1.34
CA LEU A 25 -4.40 -8.44 0.53
C LEU A 25 -3.14 -8.53 -0.36
N VAL A 26 -2.01 -8.96 0.19
CA VAL A 26 -0.76 -9.08 -0.58
C VAL A 26 -0.90 -10.10 -1.70
N GLU A 27 -1.58 -11.23 -1.46
CA GLU A 27 -1.83 -12.23 -2.49
C GLU A 27 -2.79 -11.72 -3.57
N ASP A 28 -3.84 -10.98 -3.22
CA ASP A 28 -4.73 -10.36 -4.22
C ASP A 28 -4.00 -9.29 -5.04
N LEU A 29 -3.14 -8.48 -4.43
CA LEU A 29 -2.31 -7.50 -5.14
C LEU A 29 -1.39 -8.17 -6.17
N LYS A 30 -0.78 -9.31 -5.82
CA LYS A 30 0.03 -10.12 -6.74
C LYS A 30 -0.82 -10.76 -7.83
N ARG A 31 -1.91 -11.44 -7.47
CA ARG A 31 -2.82 -12.14 -8.40
C ARG A 31 -3.34 -11.20 -9.48
N HIS A 32 -3.67 -9.97 -9.09
CA HIS A 32 -4.20 -8.96 -10.01
C HIS A 32 -3.13 -8.07 -10.66
N GLN A 33 -1.84 -8.40 -10.51
CA GLN A 33 -0.71 -7.65 -11.07
C GLN A 33 -0.80 -6.15 -10.75
N SER A 34 -1.05 -5.83 -9.48
CA SER A 34 -1.19 -4.44 -9.02
C SER A 34 0.13 -3.84 -8.54
N LEU A 35 1.17 -4.67 -8.42
CA LEU A 35 2.51 -4.25 -8.03
C LEU A 35 3.31 -3.89 -9.29
N ASP A 36 4.18 -2.89 -9.18
CA ASP A 36 4.94 -2.34 -10.31
C ASP A 36 6.46 -2.57 -10.17
N PHE A 37 7.18 -2.46 -11.28
CA PHE A 37 8.64 -2.46 -11.30
C PHE A 37 9.16 -1.02 -11.40
N PHE A 38 10.06 -0.65 -10.49
CA PHE A 38 10.74 0.64 -10.49
C PHE A 38 12.12 0.50 -9.85
N ASP A 39 12.98 1.51 -10.06
CA ASP A 39 14.28 1.57 -9.39
C ASP A 39 14.09 1.75 -7.88
N TRP A 40 14.21 0.63 -7.17
CA TRP A 40 14.00 0.55 -5.74
C TRP A 40 14.99 1.41 -4.95
N ALA A 41 16.26 1.42 -5.37
CA ALA A 41 17.32 2.12 -4.66
C ALA A 41 17.14 3.63 -4.81
N ALA A 42 16.88 4.10 -6.03
CA ALA A 42 16.61 5.51 -6.28
C ALA A 42 15.32 6.00 -5.59
N TRP A 43 14.31 5.14 -5.46
CA TRP A 43 13.02 5.52 -4.89
C TRP A 43 12.97 5.56 -3.36
N HIS A 44 13.92 4.92 -2.68
CA HIS A 44 13.90 4.77 -1.23
C HIS A 44 13.74 6.13 -0.51
N LYS A 45 14.54 7.15 -0.88
CA LYS A 45 14.48 8.48 -0.25
C LYS A 45 13.09 9.12 -0.39
N GLU A 46 12.49 9.01 -1.57
CA GLU A 46 11.17 9.58 -1.85
C GLU A 46 10.05 8.84 -1.11
N ALA A 47 10.14 7.50 -1.04
CA ALA A 47 9.19 6.71 -0.27
C ALA A 47 9.19 7.10 1.22
N PHE A 48 10.36 7.30 1.84
CA PHE A 48 10.44 7.75 3.24
C PHE A 48 9.85 9.15 3.45
N ARG A 49 10.10 10.09 2.52
CA ARG A 49 9.50 11.43 2.56
C ARG A 49 7.98 11.36 2.56
N LEU A 50 7.40 10.60 1.64
CA LEU A 50 5.95 10.45 1.51
C LEU A 50 5.33 9.69 2.70
N LEU A 51 6.00 8.64 3.20
CA LEU A 51 5.51 7.85 4.33
C LEU A 51 5.61 8.56 5.69
N ALA A 52 6.41 9.63 5.79
CA ALA A 52 6.49 10.48 6.98
C ALA A 52 5.25 11.37 7.15
N GLU A 53 4.56 11.72 6.05
CA GLU A 53 3.44 12.66 6.06
C GLU A 53 2.24 12.12 5.26
N GLN A 54 1.19 11.68 5.96
CA GLN A 54 0.00 11.10 5.31
C GLN A 54 -0.69 12.06 4.31
N LYS A 55 -0.58 13.38 4.54
CA LYS A 55 -1.12 14.38 3.61
C LYS A 55 -0.52 14.25 2.21
N LEU A 56 0.80 14.01 2.11
CA LEU A 56 1.49 13.84 0.84
C LEU A 56 1.01 12.59 0.09
N ILE A 57 0.61 11.54 0.82
CA ILE A 57 0.03 10.32 0.22
C ILE A 57 -1.33 10.65 -0.42
N GLY A 58 -2.14 11.50 0.22
CA GLY A 58 -3.45 11.92 -0.30
C GLY A 58 -3.37 12.70 -1.62
N GLU A 59 -2.27 13.38 -1.86
CA GLU A 59 -2.02 14.19 -3.07
C GLU A 59 -1.28 13.40 -4.18
N ALA A 60 -0.66 12.27 -3.84
CA ALA A 60 0.14 11.46 -4.75
C ALA A 60 -0.65 11.05 -6.01
N ASP A 61 -0.03 11.08 -7.19
CA ASP A 61 -0.63 10.56 -8.41
C ASP A 61 -0.76 9.01 -8.37
N ARG A 62 -1.42 8.45 -9.38
CA ARG A 62 -1.64 7.00 -9.50
C ARG A 62 -0.34 6.20 -9.54
N GLY A 63 0.66 6.64 -10.30
CA GLY A 63 1.95 5.95 -10.41
C GLY A 63 2.72 5.97 -9.09
N THR A 64 2.80 7.15 -8.45
CA THR A 64 3.41 7.33 -7.13
C THR A 64 2.72 6.45 -6.07
N THR A 65 1.38 6.38 -6.11
CA THR A 65 0.59 5.54 -5.19
C THR A 65 0.88 4.05 -5.38
N ILE A 66 0.94 3.58 -6.62
CA ILE A 66 1.29 2.19 -6.95
C ILE A 66 2.72 1.86 -6.50
N ARG A 67 3.67 2.78 -6.71
CA ARG A 67 5.06 2.59 -6.25
C ARG A 67 5.15 2.56 -4.73
N LEU A 68 4.44 3.43 -4.00
CA LEU A 68 4.40 3.40 -2.53
C LEU A 68 3.81 2.09 -2.00
N MET A 69 2.71 1.63 -2.59
CA MET A 69 2.07 0.37 -2.23
C MET A 69 3.01 -0.81 -2.48
N THR A 70 3.66 -0.84 -3.65
CA THR A 70 4.68 -1.85 -3.97
C THR A 70 5.89 -1.77 -3.04
N PHE A 71 6.32 -0.55 -2.70
CA PHE A 71 7.42 -0.31 -1.77
C PHE A 71 7.13 -0.88 -0.38
N LEU A 72 5.92 -0.69 0.13
CA LEU A 72 5.54 -1.25 1.43
C LEU A 72 5.43 -2.78 1.38
N VAL A 73 4.81 -3.34 0.33
CA VAL A 73 4.65 -4.79 0.19
C VAL A 73 5.99 -5.50 0.09
N ARG A 74 6.90 -5.02 -0.77
CA ARG A 74 8.23 -5.63 -0.91
C ARG A 74 9.11 -5.38 0.32
N SER A 75 8.99 -4.21 0.99
CA SER A 75 9.73 -3.97 2.23
C SER A 75 9.37 -4.96 3.33
N ASP A 76 8.12 -5.43 3.38
CA ASP A 76 7.69 -6.45 4.35
C ASP A 76 8.34 -7.81 4.14
N GLN A 77 8.66 -8.17 2.89
CA GLN A 77 9.37 -9.41 2.56
C GLN A 77 10.80 -9.39 3.11
N TYR A 78 11.48 -8.24 3.07
CA TYR A 78 12.84 -8.09 3.60
C TYR A 78 12.87 -7.77 5.09
N ARG A 79 11.83 -7.12 5.61
CA ARG A 79 11.69 -6.71 7.01
C ARG A 79 10.28 -7.01 7.49
N PRO A 80 10.02 -8.24 7.96
CA PRO A 80 8.70 -8.65 8.43
C PRO A 80 8.08 -7.68 9.44
N GLY A 81 6.76 -7.49 9.34
CA GLY A 81 5.99 -6.59 10.19
C GLY A 81 6.03 -5.12 9.78
N THR A 82 6.63 -4.79 8.63
CA THR A 82 6.60 -3.45 8.04
C THR A 82 5.18 -3.04 7.68
N LEU A 83 4.38 -3.92 7.05
CA LEU A 83 2.98 -3.63 6.74
C LEU A 83 2.15 -3.46 8.02
N SER A 84 2.31 -4.35 9.00
CA SER A 84 1.62 -4.23 10.29
C SER A 84 1.92 -2.90 10.99
N ARG A 85 3.19 -2.45 10.99
CA ARG A 85 3.58 -1.13 11.52
C ARG A 85 2.96 0.01 10.69
N ALA A 86 2.96 -0.10 9.37
CA ALA A 86 2.41 0.93 8.48
C ALA A 86 0.87 1.04 8.58
N VAL A 87 0.16 -0.08 8.83
CA VAL A 87 -1.27 -0.06 9.16
C VAL A 87 -1.50 0.68 10.46
N ARG A 88 -0.77 0.33 11.54
CA ARG A 88 -0.91 1.00 12.85
C ARG A 88 -0.60 2.49 12.79
N LYS A 89 0.34 2.91 11.93
CA LYS A 89 0.67 4.32 11.68
C LYS A 89 -0.30 5.04 10.73
N GLY A 90 -1.26 4.32 10.15
CA GLY A 90 -2.22 4.84 9.16
C GLY A 90 -1.65 5.06 7.76
N SER A 91 -0.34 4.99 7.55
CA SER A 91 0.29 5.24 6.25
C SER A 91 -0.08 4.20 5.19
N PHE A 92 -0.20 2.92 5.56
CA PHE A 92 -0.63 1.91 4.59
C PHE A 92 -2.10 2.08 4.20
N LEU A 93 -2.98 2.37 5.16
CA LEU A 93 -4.39 2.67 4.88
C LEU A 93 -4.54 3.91 3.99
N ALA A 94 -3.74 4.95 4.21
CA ALA A 94 -3.73 6.13 3.34
C ALA A 94 -3.36 5.77 1.90
N VAL A 95 -2.35 4.91 1.70
CA VAL A 95 -1.96 4.42 0.36
C VAL A 95 -3.09 3.60 -0.27
N LEU A 96 -3.72 2.70 0.46
CA LEU A 96 -4.81 1.86 -0.05
C LEU A 96 -6.04 2.69 -0.45
N ARG A 97 -6.45 3.65 0.38
CA ARG A 97 -7.55 4.57 0.05
C ARG A 97 -7.22 5.46 -1.14
N ARG A 98 -5.96 5.91 -1.26
CA ARG A 98 -5.52 6.65 -2.44
C ARG A 98 -5.57 5.79 -3.69
N LEU A 99 -5.17 4.52 -3.60
CA LEU A 99 -5.29 3.56 -4.71
C LEU A 99 -6.75 3.34 -5.09
N GLU A 100 -7.62 3.18 -4.10
CA GLU A 100 -9.06 3.01 -4.29
C GLU A 100 -9.70 4.17 -5.05
N HIS A 101 -9.27 5.41 -4.79
CA HIS A 101 -9.74 6.58 -5.53
C HIS A 101 -9.48 6.50 -7.04
N PHE A 102 -8.45 5.78 -7.47
CA PHE A 102 -8.13 5.56 -8.89
C PHE A 102 -8.81 4.34 -9.51
N LEU A 103 -9.53 3.55 -8.71
CA LEU A 103 -10.29 2.40 -9.17
C LEU A 103 -11.73 2.85 -9.41
N SER A 104 -12.20 2.71 -10.65
CA SER A 104 -13.60 2.88 -11.03
C SER A 104 -14.48 1.84 -10.36
#